data_AF-A0A1G7T8K3-F1
#
_entry.id   AF-A0A1G7T8K3-F1
#
_cell.length_a   1.000
_cell.length_b   1.000
_cell.length_c   1.000
_cell.angle_alpha   90.00
_cell.angle_beta   90.00
_cell.angle_gamma   90.00
#
_symmetry.space_group_name_H-M   'P 1'
#
loop_
_entity.id
_entity.type
_entity.pdbx_description
1 polymer ?
#
loop_
_entity_poly.entity_id
_entity_poly.type
_entity_poly.pdbx_seq_one_letter_code
_entity_poly.pdbx_strand_id
1 'polypeptide(L)' 'MYQKQKKAEINIPASVTAEIVGCSESLVKQVRTGDRNASKGAGAKVAVVDDLLTTGTNALIQHIKEVVKLG' A
#
# COMPACT_ATOMS: atom_id res chain seq x y z
N MET A 1 -29.36 13.58 4.71
CA MET A 1 -28.36 12.61 5.23
C MET A 1 -27.20 12.58 4.26
N TYR A 2 -26.05 13.20 4.59
CA TYR A 2 -24.88 13.17 3.72
C TYR A 2 -24.22 11.79 3.84
N GLN A 3 -24.26 11.00 2.77
CA GLN A 3 -23.45 9.79 2.67
C GLN A 3 -21.98 10.22 2.70
N LYS A 4 -21.26 9.89 3.77
CA LYS A 4 -19.79 9.99 3.81
C LYS A 4 -19.27 9.14 2.66
N GLN A 5 -18.78 9.77 1.59
CA GLN A 5 -18.06 9.08 0.54
C GLN A 5 -16.93 8.30 1.20
N LYS A 6 -17.00 6.95 1.14
CA LYS A 6 -15.90 6.09 1.57
C LYS A 6 -14.70 6.48 0.73
N LYS A 7 -13.62 6.92 1.39
CA LYS A 7 -12.32 7.14 0.76
C LYS A 7 -11.95 5.83 0.06
N ALA A 8 -11.86 5.84 -1.26
CA ALA A 8 -11.40 4.67 -2.00
C ALA A 8 -9.94 4.44 -1.60
N GLU A 9 -9.69 3.47 -0.74
CA GLU A 9 -8.35 2.99 -0.44
C GLU A 9 -7.89 2.17 -1.64
N ILE A 10 -6.83 2.62 -2.31
CA ILE A 10 -6.21 1.82 -3.36
C ILE A 10 -5.51 0.65 -2.69
N ASN A 11 -6.05 -0.54 -2.91
CA ASN A 11 -5.44 -1.76 -2.44
C ASN A 11 -4.32 -2.18 -3.40
N ILE A 12 -3.07 -2.09 -2.93
CA ILE A 12 -1.90 -2.51 -3.70
C ILE A 12 -1.79 -4.04 -3.61
N PRO A 13 -1.85 -4.78 -4.73
CA PRO A 13 -1.78 -6.24 -4.70
C PRO A 13 -0.51 -6.73 -3.99
N ALA A 14 -0.64 -7.81 -3.22
CA ALA A 14 0.50 -8.41 -2.51
C ALA A 14 1.61 -8.88 -3.47
N SER A 15 1.24 -9.24 -4.71
CA SER A 15 2.18 -9.62 -5.78
C SER A 15 3.18 -8.52 -6.12
N VAL A 16 2.74 -7.26 -6.15
CA VAL A 16 3.59 -6.11 -6.47
C VAL A 16 4.67 -5.94 -5.40
N THR A 17 4.28 -5.95 -4.13
CA THR A 17 5.24 -5.88 -3.02
C THR A 17 6.17 -7.09 -3.00
N ALA A 18 5.64 -8.29 -3.27
CA ALA A 18 6.42 -9.52 -3.29
C ALA A 18 7.51 -9.50 -4.37
N GLU A 19 7.18 -9.01 -5.56
CA GLU A 19 8.11 -8.83 -6.68
C GLU A 19 9.23 -7.85 -6.31
N ILE A 20 8.90 -6.68 -5.76
CA ILE A 20 9.87 -5.64 -5.37
C ILE A 20 10.82 -6.13 -4.27
N VAL A 21 10.28 -6.85 -3.28
CA VAL A 21 11.06 -7.35 -2.14
C VAL A 21 11.86 -8.60 -2.51
N GLY A 22 11.46 -9.32 -3.56
CA GLY A 22 12.01 -10.64 -3.90
C GLY A 22 11.58 -11.71 -2.90
N CYS A 23 10.29 -11.75 -2.54
CA CYS A 23 9.73 -12.71 -1.60
C CYS A 23 8.42 -13.33 -2.11
N SER A 24 7.78 -14.19 -1.31
CA SER A 24 6.48 -14.77 -1.69
C SER A 24 5.32 -13.85 -1.34
N GLU A 25 4.25 -13.90 -2.13
CA GLU A 25 3.00 -13.20 -1.81
C GLU A 25 2.42 -13.59 -0.44
N SER A 26 2.59 -14.85 -0.05
CA SER A 26 2.15 -15.35 1.25
C SER A 26 2.85 -14.61 2.39
N LEU A 27 4.16 -14.36 2.25
CA LEU A 27 4.91 -13.57 3.23
C LEU A 27 4.34 -12.15 3.35
N VAL A 28 4.04 -11.50 2.21
CA VAL A 28 3.43 -10.16 2.21
C VAL A 28 2.09 -10.15 2.92
N LYS A 29 1.22 -11.12 2.62
CA LYS A 29 -0.09 -11.25 3.26
C LYS A 29 0.05 -11.43 4.77
N GLN A 30 0.94 -12.31 5.22
CA GLN A 30 1.22 -12.55 6.65
C GLN A 30 1.76 -11.31 7.39
N VAL A 31 2.57 -10.49 6.72
CA VAL A 31 3.05 -9.23 7.30
C VAL A 31 1.89 -8.23 7.43
N ARG A 32 1.04 -8.11 6.40
CA ARG A 32 -0.12 -7.20 6.41
C ARG A 32 -1.21 -7.62 7.41
N THR A 33 -1.41 -8.92 7.65
CA THR A 33 -2.36 -9.44 8.65
C THR A 33 -1.81 -9.38 10.07
N GLY A 34 -0.51 -9.11 10.24
CA GLY A 34 0.16 -9.12 11.55
C GLY A 34 0.59 -10.51 12.02
N ASP A 35 0.32 -11.56 11.25
CA ASP A 35 0.75 -12.94 11.54
C ASP A 35 2.27 -13.09 11.55
N ARG A 36 2.99 -12.17 10.90
CA ARG A 36 4.45 -12.15 10.86
C ARG A 36 5.03 -10.81 11.27
N ASN A 37 6.12 -10.88 12.01
CA ASN A 37 6.83 -9.72 12.53
C ASN A 37 7.35 -8.80 11.40
N ALA A 38 6.87 -7.56 11.40
CA ALA A 38 7.19 -6.49 10.46
C ALA A 38 8.45 -5.68 10.83
N SER A 39 9.14 -6.01 11.91
CA SER A 39 10.28 -5.24 12.44
C SER A 39 11.64 -5.92 12.25
N LYS A 40 11.69 -7.13 11.67
CA LYS A 40 12.94 -7.84 11.40
C LYS A 40 12.91 -8.70 10.13
N GLY A 41 14.11 -8.95 9.58
CA GLY A 41 14.30 -9.83 8.43
C GLY A 41 13.49 -9.41 7.20
N ALA A 42 12.97 -10.40 6.45
CA ALA A 42 12.17 -10.14 5.27
C ALA A 42 10.84 -9.40 5.56
N GLY A 43 10.30 -9.51 6.78
CA GLY A 43 9.08 -8.80 7.18
C GLY A 43 9.27 -7.29 7.25
N ALA A 44 10.44 -6.82 7.71
CA ALA A 44 10.78 -5.40 7.71
C ALA A 44 10.88 -4.82 6.30
N LYS A 45 11.46 -5.57 5.35
CA LYS A 45 11.54 -5.14 3.95
C LYS A 45 10.15 -5.00 3.34
N VAL A 46 9.27 -5.97 3.58
CA VAL A 46 7.86 -5.91 3.15
C VAL A 46 7.17 -4.68 3.72
N ALA A 47 7.30 -4.43 5.03
CA ALA A 47 6.64 -3.29 5.67
C ALA A 47 7.10 -1.94 5.10
N VAL A 48 8.41 -1.77 4.86
CA VAL A 48 8.95 -0.56 4.26
C VAL A 48 8.44 -0.37 2.82
N VAL A 49 8.44 -1.43 2.01
CA VAL A 49 7.96 -1.34 0.63
C VAL A 49 6.46 -1.04 0.59
N ASP A 50 5.65 -1.69 1.42
CA ASP A 50 4.21 -1.41 1.52
C ASP A 50 3.91 0.04 1.94
N ASP A 51 4.67 0.58 2.89
CA ASP A 51 4.51 1.96 3.35
C ASP A 51 4.86 2.97 2.25
N LEU A 52 5.98 2.76 1.54
CA LEU A 52 6.39 3.60 0.42
C LEU A 52 5.39 3.56 -0.74
N LEU A 53 4.93 2.37 -1.11
CA LEU A 53 3.94 2.19 -2.18
C LEU A 53 2.62 2.87 -1.83
N THR A 54 2.16 2.71 -0.58
CA THR A 54 0.93 3.34 -0.09
C THR A 54 1.05 4.86 -0.08
N THR A 55 2.17 5.38 0.44
CA THR A 55 2.44 6.82 0.50
C THR A 55 2.53 7.43 -0.89
N GLY A 56 3.31 6.82 -1.79
CA GLY A 56 3.46 7.29 -3.18
C GLY A 56 2.15 7.26 -3.94
N THR A 57 1.36 6.20 -3.79
CA THR A 57 0.03 6.08 -4.41
C THR A 57 -0.91 7.18 -3.91
N ASN A 58 -0.95 7.42 -2.61
CA ASN A 58 -1.77 8.49 -2.03
C ASN A 58 -1.36 9.88 -2.54
N ALA A 59 -0.05 10.16 -2.62
CA ALA A 59 0.46 11.42 -3.14
C ALA A 59 0.07 11.62 -4.61
N LEU A 60 0.23 10.59 -5.44
CA LEU A 60 -0.14 10.63 -6.86
C LEU A 60 -1.64 10.88 -7.04
N ILE A 61 -2.49 10.19 -6.27
CA ILE A 61 -3.95 10.42 -6.33
C ILE A 61 -4.30 11.86 -5.96
N GLN A 62 -3.68 12.43 -4.92
CA GLN A 62 -3.95 13.82 -4.56
C GLN A 62 -3.56 14.78 -5.68
N HIS A 63 -2.39 14.56 -6.27
CA HIS A 63 -1.95 15.37 -7.40
C HIS A 63 -2.90 15.25 -8.61
N ILE A 64 -3.37 14.04 -8.95
CA ILE A 64 -4.37 13.83 -10.01
C ILE A 64 -5.66 14.60 -9.68
N LYS A 65 -6.13 14.58 -8.44
CA LYS A 65 -7.33 15.31 -8.02
C LYS A 65 -7.17 16.82 -8.15
N GLU A 66 -5.98 17.35 -7.87
CA GLU A 66 -5.67 18.77 -8.06
C GLU A 66 -5.72 19.14 -9.54
N VAL A 67 -5.06 18.35 -10.40
CA VAL A 67 -5.05 18.57 -11.85
C VAL A 67 -6.47 18.51 -12.44
N VAL A 68 -7.28 17.51 -12.06
CA VAL A 68 -8.67 17.38 -12.57
C VAL A 68 -9.57 18.52 -12.08
N LYS A 69 -9.35 19.07 -10.88
CA LYS A 69 -10.14 20.21 -10.37
C LYS A 69 -9.80 21.54 -11.04
N LEU A 70 -8.63 21.63 -11.67
CA LEU A 70 -8.16 22.82 -12.38
C LEU A 70 -8.60 22.84 -13.86
N GLY A 71 -9.07 21.71 -14.39
CA GLY A 71 -9.67 21.59 -15.73
C GLY A 71 -11.19 21.71 -15.69
#